data_AF-A0A0M8K7N9-F1
#
_entry.id   AF-A0A0M8K7N9-F1
#
_cell.length_a   1.000
_cell.length_b   1.000
_cell.length_c   1.000
_cell.angle_alpha   90.00
_cell.angle_beta   90.00
_cell.angle_gamma   90.00
#
_symmetry.space_group_name_H-M   'P 1'
#
loop_
_entity.id
_entity.type
_entity.pdbx_description
1 polymer ?
#
loop_
_entity_poly.entity_id
_entity_poly.type
_entity_poly.pdbx_seq_one_letter_code
_entity_poly.pdbx_strand_id
1 'polypeptide(L)'
;MADIMYLVDQLEALLERGYRVPFTTNAVIDEDEFLNILDKMRVSIPRELHEAQRLMQERDRVLEEARKEAERIIAEARLKAQQLVAEEEIVRQAQAQAEQILAAARAEAEDIKRGADEYAVSVLQDLDAYLQRFSRQVQNGLAQLQEKHH
;
A
#
# COMPACT_ATOMS: atom_id res chain seq x y z
N MET A 1 49.39 -2.17 -17.81
CA MET A 1 49.32 -1.80 -16.39
C MET A 1 49.85 -3.01 -15.64
N ALA A 2 50.98 -2.92 -14.97
CA ALA A 2 51.56 -4.07 -14.28
C ALA A 2 50.85 -4.23 -12.93
N ASP A 3 50.15 -5.34 -12.75
CA ASP A 3 49.55 -5.75 -11.49
C ASP A 3 50.66 -5.80 -10.42
N ILE A 4 50.36 -5.37 -9.18
CA ILE A 4 51.31 -5.49 -8.06
C ILE A 4 51.86 -6.91 -7.98
N MET A 5 51.01 -7.91 -8.21
CA MET A 5 51.41 -9.32 -8.25
C MET A 5 52.45 -9.58 -9.33
N TYR A 6 52.26 -9.04 -10.52
CA TYR A 6 53.21 -9.18 -11.62
C TYR A 6 54.57 -8.54 -11.31
N LEU A 7 54.58 -7.38 -10.64
CA LEU A 7 55.85 -6.75 -10.22
C LEU A 7 56.55 -7.55 -9.13
N VAL A 8 55.79 -8.16 -8.20
CA VAL A 8 56.34 -9.06 -7.17
C VAL A 8 56.94 -10.30 -7.82
N ASP A 9 56.22 -10.93 -8.76
CA ASP A 9 56.70 -12.10 -9.51
C ASP A 9 57.99 -11.76 -10.30
N GLN A 10 58.09 -10.56 -10.87
CA GLN A 10 59.31 -10.10 -11.54
C GLN A 10 60.49 -9.92 -10.58
N LEU A 11 60.23 -9.39 -9.38
CA LEU A 11 61.25 -9.24 -8.33
C LEU A 11 61.71 -10.60 -7.80
N GLU A 12 60.79 -11.54 -7.64
CA GLU A 12 61.10 -12.92 -7.25
C GLU A 12 61.93 -13.63 -8.32
N ALA A 13 61.54 -13.53 -9.60
CA ALA A 13 62.31 -14.08 -10.71
C ALA A 13 63.72 -13.46 -10.84
N LEU A 14 63.86 -12.16 -10.54
CA LEU A 14 65.16 -11.49 -10.51
C LEU A 14 66.06 -12.04 -9.40
N LEU A 15 65.49 -12.30 -8.22
CA LEU A 15 66.20 -12.93 -7.10
C LEU A 15 66.60 -14.38 -7.40
N GLU A 16 65.76 -15.14 -8.10
CA GLU A 16 66.06 -16.51 -8.51
C GLU A 16 67.18 -16.60 -9.56
N ARG A 17 67.28 -15.62 -10.46
CA ARG A 17 68.34 -15.54 -11.48
C ARG A 17 69.68 -15.07 -10.93
N GLY A 18 69.68 -14.41 -9.78
CA GLY A 18 70.88 -13.89 -9.12
C GLY A 18 71.88 -14.99 -8.74
N TYR A 19 73.16 -14.67 -8.82
CA TYR A 19 74.22 -15.62 -8.44
C TYR A 19 74.42 -15.60 -6.92
N ARG A 20 74.20 -16.74 -6.25
CA ARG A 20 74.53 -16.87 -4.82
C ARG A 20 76.03 -17.00 -4.63
N VAL A 21 76.60 -16.20 -3.74
CA VAL A 21 78.05 -16.21 -3.48
C VAL A 21 78.38 -17.34 -2.49
N PRO A 22 79.25 -18.32 -2.85
CA PRO A 22 79.63 -19.44 -1.98
C PRO A 22 80.17 -18.96 -0.63
N PHE A 23 79.84 -19.68 0.45
CA PHE A 23 80.20 -19.35 1.83
C PHE A 23 79.61 -18.04 2.40
N THR A 24 78.63 -17.43 1.71
CA THR A 24 77.88 -16.26 2.21
C THR A 24 76.36 -16.42 2.01
N THR A 25 75.57 -15.57 2.66
CA THR A 25 74.12 -15.48 2.46
C THR A 25 73.74 -14.51 1.32
N ASN A 26 74.72 -13.88 0.68
CA ASN A 26 74.49 -12.80 -0.25
C ASN A 26 74.25 -13.33 -1.68
N ALA A 27 73.36 -12.67 -2.40
CA ALA A 27 73.10 -12.90 -3.82
C ALA A 27 73.49 -11.66 -4.62
N VAL A 28 74.06 -11.88 -5.80
CA VAL A 28 74.38 -10.82 -6.78
C VAL A 28 73.21 -10.75 -7.76
N ILE A 29 72.59 -9.58 -7.87
CA ILE A 29 71.47 -9.29 -8.78
C ILE A 29 71.80 -8.08 -9.67
N ASP A 30 71.10 -7.95 -10.79
CA ASP A 30 71.18 -6.77 -11.64
C ASP A 30 70.51 -5.57 -10.93
N GLU A 31 71.32 -4.57 -10.62
CA GLU A 31 70.90 -3.36 -9.90
C GLU A 31 69.93 -2.52 -10.72
N ASP A 32 70.14 -2.40 -12.04
CA ASP A 32 69.31 -1.58 -12.93
C ASP A 32 67.92 -2.20 -13.11
N GLU A 33 67.84 -3.52 -13.26
CA GLU A 33 66.56 -4.25 -13.35
C GLU A 33 65.80 -4.18 -12.01
N PHE A 34 66.50 -4.33 -10.88
CA PHE A 34 65.91 -4.22 -9.54
C PHE A 34 65.33 -2.83 -9.29
N LEU A 35 66.10 -1.77 -9.54
CA LEU A 35 65.66 -0.39 -9.35
C LEU A 35 64.46 -0.03 -10.24
N ASN A 36 64.43 -0.54 -11.48
CA ASN A 36 63.32 -0.32 -12.40
C ASN A 36 62.01 -0.97 -11.89
N ILE A 37 62.07 -2.19 -11.35
CA ILE A 37 60.89 -2.84 -10.74
C ILE A 37 60.46 -2.07 -9.48
N LEU A 38 61.40 -1.64 -8.65
CA LEU A 38 61.13 -0.83 -7.46
C LEU A 38 60.43 0.49 -7.81
N ASP A 39 60.89 1.20 -8.83
CA ASP A 39 60.30 2.46 -9.29
C ASP A 39 58.88 2.25 -9.83
N LYS A 40 58.64 1.15 -10.56
CA LYS A 40 57.29 0.78 -11.00
C LYS A 40 56.37 0.50 -9.82
N MET A 41 56.83 -0.28 -8.84
CA MET A 41 56.07 -0.55 -7.60
C MET A 41 55.74 0.72 -6.83
N ARG A 42 56.70 1.65 -6.75
CA ARG A 42 56.53 2.93 -6.05
C ARG A 42 55.42 3.79 -6.65
N VAL A 43 55.13 3.62 -7.93
CA VAL A 43 54.06 4.35 -8.62
C VAL A 43 52.75 3.56 -8.63
N SER A 44 52.78 2.24 -8.88
CA SER A 44 51.57 1.43 -9.02
C SER A 44 50.90 1.11 -7.69
N ILE A 45 51.65 0.71 -6.66
CA ILE A 45 51.08 0.27 -5.37
C ILE A 45 50.25 1.38 -4.72
N PRO A 46 50.75 2.62 -4.55
CA PRO A 46 49.96 3.67 -3.91
C PRO A 46 48.71 4.01 -4.72
N ARG A 47 48.81 3.98 -6.05
CA ARG A 47 47.68 4.27 -6.94
C ARG A 47 46.56 3.24 -6.79
N GLU A 48 46.89 1.96 -6.85
CA GLU A 48 45.92 0.87 -6.71
C GLU A 48 45.26 0.87 -5.32
N LEU A 49 46.04 1.16 -4.27
CA LEU A 49 45.49 1.33 -2.92
C LEU A 49 44.50 2.50 -2.83
N HIS A 50 44.80 3.65 -3.45
CA HIS A 50 43.88 4.80 -3.49
C HIS A 50 42.62 4.51 -4.31
N GLU A 51 42.74 3.76 -5.40
CA GLU A 51 41.58 3.33 -6.21
C GLU A 51 40.69 2.37 -5.41
N ALA A 52 41.28 1.39 -4.71
CA ALA A 52 40.55 0.47 -3.83
C ALA A 52 39.83 1.21 -2.68
N GLN A 53 40.51 2.16 -2.02
CA GLN A 53 39.90 2.98 -0.96
C GLN A 53 38.73 3.81 -1.47
N ARG A 54 38.85 4.41 -2.68
CA ARG A 54 37.73 5.14 -3.30
C ARG A 54 36.56 4.23 -3.60
N LEU A 55 36.81 3.04 -4.15
CA LEU A 55 35.75 2.07 -4.42
C LEU A 55 35.03 1.62 -3.14
N MET A 56 35.76 1.41 -2.04
CA MET A 56 35.17 1.10 -0.74
C MET A 56 34.27 2.23 -0.23
N GLN A 57 34.73 3.49 -0.32
CA GLN A 57 33.95 4.66 0.09
C GLN A 57 32.68 4.82 -0.76
N GLU A 58 32.78 4.62 -2.08
CA GLU A 58 31.65 4.70 -2.99
C GLU A 58 30.63 3.58 -2.70
N ARG A 59 31.11 2.36 -2.47
CA ARG A 59 30.27 1.22 -2.07
C ARG A 59 29.52 1.50 -0.77
N ASP A 60 30.19 2.04 0.24
CA ASP A 60 29.55 2.35 1.53
C ASP A 60 28.53 3.48 1.36
N ARG A 61 28.83 4.48 0.54
CA ARG A 61 27.87 5.54 0.20
C ARG A 61 26.62 4.99 -0.47
N VAL A 62 26.78 4.16 -1.50
CA VAL A 62 25.65 3.54 -2.22
C VAL A 62 24.79 2.69 -1.28
N LEU A 63 25.41 1.94 -0.37
CA LEU A 63 24.67 1.14 0.60
C LEU A 63 23.88 2.00 1.58
N GLU A 64 24.44 3.11 2.06
CA GLU A 64 23.72 4.03 2.94
C GLU A 64 22.58 4.75 2.23
N GLU A 65 22.77 5.16 0.97
CA GLU A 65 21.70 5.73 0.14
C GLU A 65 20.58 4.70 -0.08
N ALA A 66 20.92 3.45 -0.42
CA ALA A 66 19.95 2.36 -0.61
C ALA A 66 19.17 2.02 0.68
N ARG A 67 19.84 2.03 1.84
CA ARG A 67 19.20 1.81 3.15
C ARG A 67 18.18 2.90 3.46
N LYS A 68 18.58 4.17 3.31
CA LYS A 68 17.67 5.31 3.53
C LYS A 68 16.47 5.27 2.61
N GLU A 69 16.67 4.92 1.35
CA GLU A 69 15.58 4.81 0.39
C GLU A 69 14.63 3.65 0.73
N ALA A 70 15.17 2.50 1.13
CA ALA A 70 14.36 1.38 1.60
C ALA A 70 13.52 1.74 2.84
N GLU A 71 14.11 2.43 3.81
CA GLU A 71 13.40 2.94 4.99
C GLU A 71 12.29 3.93 4.60
N ARG A 72 12.56 4.84 3.67
CA ARG A 72 11.58 5.80 3.15
C ARG A 72 10.40 5.08 2.49
N ILE A 73 10.68 4.11 1.60
CA ILE A 73 9.65 3.31 0.92
C ILE A 73 8.79 2.55 1.93
N ILE A 74 9.40 1.93 2.95
CA ILE A 74 8.67 1.20 3.99
C ILE A 74 7.79 2.15 4.81
N ALA A 75 8.28 3.33 5.15
CA ALA A 75 7.51 4.33 5.89
C ALA A 75 6.30 4.82 5.08
N GLU A 76 6.48 5.13 3.80
CA GLU A 76 5.40 5.55 2.89
C GLU A 76 4.37 4.44 2.69
N ALA A 77 4.81 3.19 2.50
CA ALA A 77 3.92 2.04 2.36
C ALA A 77 3.07 1.83 3.63
N ARG A 78 3.67 1.98 4.82
CA ARG A 78 2.95 1.88 6.10
C ARG A 78 1.91 3.00 6.26
N LEU A 79 2.27 4.24 5.94
CA LEU A 79 1.34 5.37 5.98
C LEU A 79 0.14 5.11 5.06
N LYS A 80 0.40 4.67 3.82
CA LYS A 80 -0.66 4.39 2.85
C LYS A 80 -1.55 3.23 3.27
N ALA A 81 -0.97 2.18 3.85
CA ALA A 81 -1.75 1.07 4.40
C ALA A 81 -2.68 1.53 5.54
N GLN A 82 -2.21 2.39 6.44
CA GLN A 82 -3.03 2.97 7.50
C GLN A 82 -4.18 3.82 6.95
N GLN A 83 -3.91 4.62 5.92
CA GLN A 83 -4.94 5.42 5.25
C GLN A 83 -6.02 4.54 4.61
N LEU A 84 -5.63 3.48 3.88
CA LEU A 84 -6.59 2.57 3.25
C LEU A 84 -7.47 1.85 4.27
N VAL A 85 -6.90 1.40 5.39
CA VAL A 85 -7.69 0.76 6.47
C VAL A 85 -8.67 1.76 7.09
N ALA A 86 -8.25 3.01 7.30
CA ALA A 86 -9.14 4.05 7.81
C ALA A 86 -10.28 4.37 6.81
N GLU A 87 -9.97 4.47 5.52
CA GLU A 87 -10.96 4.67 4.46
C GLU A 87 -11.95 3.50 4.39
N GLU A 88 -11.47 2.25 4.46
CA GLU A 88 -12.32 1.06 4.45
C GLU A 88 -13.28 1.02 5.64
N GLU A 89 -12.80 1.37 6.84
CA GLU A 89 -13.64 1.45 8.04
C GLU A 89 -14.73 2.53 7.89
N ILE A 90 -14.40 3.70 7.35
CA ILE A 90 -15.36 4.78 7.08
C ILE A 90 -16.42 4.30 6.08
N VAL A 91 -15.99 3.65 4.99
CA VAL A 91 -16.92 3.12 3.96
C VAL A 91 -17.84 2.06 4.56
N ARG A 92 -17.31 1.14 5.38
CA ARG A 92 -18.10 0.11 6.06
C ARG A 92 -19.13 0.72 7.02
N GLN A 93 -18.74 1.72 7.79
CA GLN A 93 -19.66 2.43 8.69
C GLN A 93 -20.75 3.18 7.91
N ALA A 94 -20.39 3.85 6.82
CA ALA A 94 -21.34 4.55 5.96
C ALA A 94 -22.35 3.58 5.32
N GLN A 95 -21.91 2.40 4.87
CA GLN A 95 -22.79 1.35 4.35
C GLN A 95 -23.75 0.84 5.41
N ALA A 96 -23.26 0.54 6.63
CA ALA A 96 -24.11 0.09 7.73
C ALA A 96 -25.17 1.14 8.11
N GLN A 97 -24.80 2.43 8.15
CA GLN A 97 -25.76 3.52 8.39
C GLN A 97 -26.78 3.64 7.25
N ALA A 98 -26.35 3.51 5.99
CA ALA A 98 -27.26 3.53 4.85
C ALA A 98 -28.26 2.38 4.89
N GLU A 99 -27.83 1.18 5.25
CA GLU A 99 -28.72 0.02 5.43
C GLU A 99 -29.74 0.24 6.55
N GLN A 100 -29.32 0.82 7.68
CA GLN A 100 -30.20 1.18 8.78
C GLN A 100 -31.26 2.22 8.36
N ILE A 101 -30.84 3.27 7.63
CA ILE A 101 -31.76 4.29 7.11
C ILE A 101 -32.76 3.66 6.14
N LEU A 102 -32.30 2.80 5.23
CA LEU A 102 -33.18 2.11 4.28
C LEU A 102 -34.17 1.17 4.98
N ALA A 103 -33.72 0.46 6.02
CA ALA A 103 -34.59 -0.41 6.82
C ALA A 103 -35.66 0.41 7.55
N ALA A 104 -35.27 1.51 8.20
CA ALA A 104 -36.19 2.41 8.89
C ALA A 104 -37.21 3.04 7.92
N ALA A 105 -36.76 3.54 6.77
CA ALA A 105 -37.62 4.13 5.76
C ALA A 105 -38.62 3.11 5.19
N ARG A 106 -38.21 1.85 5.00
CA ARG A 106 -39.12 0.78 4.57
C ARG A 106 -40.16 0.46 5.63
N ALA A 107 -39.76 0.37 6.89
CA ALA A 107 -40.69 0.13 8.00
C ALA A 107 -41.73 1.26 8.12
N GLU A 108 -41.27 2.51 8.08
CA GLU A 108 -42.14 3.69 8.11
C GLU A 108 -43.10 3.72 6.91
N ALA A 109 -42.62 3.40 5.71
CA ALA A 109 -43.48 3.34 4.53
C ALA A 109 -44.58 2.27 4.65
N GLU A 110 -44.28 1.10 5.22
CA GLU A 110 -45.29 0.06 5.46
C GLU A 110 -46.28 0.46 6.56
N ASP A 111 -45.83 1.14 7.60
CA ASP A 111 -46.71 1.69 8.64
C ASP A 111 -47.67 2.75 8.08
N ILE A 112 -47.17 3.65 7.24
CA ILE A 112 -48.00 4.67 6.56
C ILE A 112 -49.04 4.00 5.66
N LYS A 113 -48.65 3.01 4.85
CA LYS A 113 -49.59 2.29 3.98
C LYS A 113 -50.70 1.62 4.79
N ARG A 114 -50.32 0.89 5.84
CA ARG A 114 -51.27 0.22 6.71
C ARG A 114 -52.24 1.21 7.37
N GLY A 115 -51.73 2.32 7.90
CA GLY A 115 -52.57 3.37 8.47
C GLY A 115 -53.51 4.00 7.44
N ALA A 116 -53.06 4.19 6.20
CA ALA A 116 -53.90 4.68 5.11
C ALA A 116 -55.01 3.70 4.73
N ASP A 117 -54.70 2.40 4.67
CA ASP A 117 -55.68 1.34 4.39
C ASP A 117 -56.73 1.25 5.51
N GLU A 118 -56.29 1.26 6.78
CA GLU A 118 -57.17 1.28 7.95
C GLU A 118 -58.10 2.50 7.94
N TYR A 119 -57.54 3.68 7.65
CA TYR A 119 -58.33 4.91 7.52
C TYR A 119 -59.34 4.82 6.37
N ALA A 120 -58.94 4.33 5.20
CA ALA A 120 -59.84 4.15 4.06
C ALA A 120 -61.00 3.21 4.39
N VAL A 121 -60.73 2.10 5.09
CA VAL A 121 -61.77 1.17 5.57
C VAL A 121 -62.74 1.89 6.51
N SER A 122 -62.24 2.65 7.49
CA SER A 122 -63.10 3.41 8.42
C SER A 122 -64.02 4.38 7.68
N VAL A 123 -63.48 5.16 6.73
CA VAL A 123 -64.26 6.13 5.94
C VAL A 123 -65.33 5.43 5.12
N LEU A 124 -65.01 4.28 4.51
CA LEU A 124 -65.96 3.50 3.73
C LEU A 124 -67.07 2.88 4.60
N GLN A 125 -66.73 2.41 5.81
CA GLN A 125 -67.70 1.90 6.77
C GLN A 125 -68.66 2.99 7.25
N ASP A 126 -68.14 4.19 7.56
CA ASP A 126 -68.97 5.33 7.93
C ASP A 126 -69.93 5.72 6.81
N LEU A 127 -69.43 5.77 5.57
CA LEU A 127 -70.25 6.05 4.39
C LEU A 127 -71.36 5.00 4.20
N ASP A 128 -71.04 3.72 4.32
CA ASP A 128 -72.03 2.64 4.23
C ASP A 128 -73.12 2.81 5.29
N ALA A 129 -72.76 3.10 6.54
CA ALA A 129 -73.72 3.36 7.60
C ALA A 129 -74.61 4.57 7.32
N TYR A 130 -74.08 5.64 6.70
CA TYR A 130 -74.87 6.78 6.25
C TYR A 130 -75.86 6.39 5.14
N LEU A 131 -75.40 5.66 4.12
CA LEU A 131 -76.24 5.22 3.02
C LEU A 131 -77.35 4.27 3.48
N GLN A 132 -77.08 3.35 4.41
CA GLN A 132 -78.10 2.49 5.00
C GLN A 132 -79.17 3.27 5.78
N ARG A 133 -78.78 4.31 6.52
CA ARG A 133 -79.74 5.21 7.19
C ARG A 133 -80.58 5.97 6.18
N PHE A 134 -79.95 6.53 5.15
CA PHE A 134 -80.64 7.27 4.10
C PHE A 134 -81.63 6.38 3.34
N SER A 135 -81.21 5.17 2.96
CA SER A 135 -82.07 4.19 2.26
C SER A 135 -83.30 3.81 3.10
N ARG A 136 -83.12 3.55 4.41
CA ARG A 136 -84.25 3.32 5.33
C ARG A 136 -85.21 4.50 5.39
N GLN A 137 -84.69 5.73 5.39
CA GLN A 137 -85.52 6.94 5.41
C GLN A 137 -86.33 7.08 4.11
N VAL A 138 -85.73 6.78 2.95
CA VAL A 138 -86.44 6.75 1.66
C VAL A 138 -87.52 5.67 1.65
N GLN A 139 -87.21 4.46 2.09
CA GLN A 139 -88.19 3.35 2.17
C GLN A 139 -89.38 3.69 3.06
N ASN A 140 -89.13 4.26 4.25
CA ASN A 140 -90.19 4.70 5.15
C ASN A 140 -91.06 5.80 4.53
N GLY A 141 -90.45 6.76 3.81
CA GLY A 141 -91.18 7.80 3.09
C GLY A 141 -92.07 7.25 1.96
N LEU A 142 -91.58 6.27 1.19
CA LEU A 142 -92.36 5.57 0.17
C LEU A 142 -93.54 4.80 0.77
N ALA A 143 -93.32 4.08 1.87
CA ALA A 143 -94.37 3.33 2.55
C ALA A 143 -95.52 4.24 3.05
N GLN A 144 -95.19 5.41 3.63
CA GLN A 144 -96.18 6.40 4.06
C GLN A 144 -97.03 6.94 2.91
N LEU A 145 -96.43 7.13 1.73
CA LEU A 145 -97.18 7.56 0.54
C LEU A 145 -98.12 6.46 0.06
N GLN A 146 -97.69 5.20 0.07
CA GLN A 146 -98.53 4.06 -0.31
C GLN A 146 -99.73 3.85 0.64
N GLU A 147 -99.54 4.03 1.96
CA GLU A 147 -100.63 3.99 2.94
C GLU A 147 -101.67 5.11 2.73
N LYS A 148 -101.26 6.30 2.27
CA LYS A 148 -102.18 7.41 1.98
C LYS A 148 -103.03 7.23 0.72
N HIS A 149 -102.68 6.27 -0.13
CA HIS A 149 -103.36 5.99 -1.40
C HIS A 149 -104.29 4.76 -1.33
N HIS A 150 -104.46 4.16 -0.15
CA HIS A 150 -105.49 3.17 0.17
C HIS A 150 -106.56 3.79 1.09
#